data_AF-A0A7K7NKF2-F1
#
_entry.id   AF-A0A7K7NKF2-F1
#
_cell.length_a   1.000
_cell.length_b   1.000
_cell.length_c   1.000
_cell.angle_alpha   90.00
_cell.angle_beta   90.00
_cell.angle_gamma   90.00
#
_symmetry.space_group_name_H-M   'P 1'
#
loop_
_entity.id
_entity.type
_entity.pdbx_description
1 polymer ?
#
loop_
_entity_poly.entity_id
_entity_poly.type
_entity_poly.pdbx_seq_one_letter_code
_entity_poly.pdbx_strand_id
1 'polypeptide(L)'
;ILIGGFVQLLAGFLAFRKYDHLGGAAFLTFSALWSHLVNISAGNSEGFTAGSIAFLVLNAFLIILASSFNVVLLCMTLAMELLTICFLLFTLENLPLPFEIVMLSIFSIICFYGATASLANSMFGKDLMMMGPPLFTGETSKKDTEDPPPCVCPKSHCTSGLRTIADLLNRGAVCGVPTDTVYALAASCKHPQAIEKVYRIKDRPQEKPICIFISNLDQLRAAAPPISPLLWEFMENVYPGGIGCIIKKGEWLKKLGVGAGYSRVGTQDSIMIRVPDLTVLVHLIDMTGPLAITSANPSGEVDSTHHDMVISRLGHKLEGVLCDGESDEVVASTVVNCTKIDESGITIVREGCIPVGKVMQIFESVKNR
;
A
#
# COMPACT_ATOMS: atom_id res chain seq x y z
N ILE A 1 -18.73 28.00 -21.44
CA ILE A 1 -19.42 26.73 -21.81
C ILE A 1 -18.48 25.78 -22.54
N LEU A 2 -17.95 26.11 -23.74
CA LEU A 2 -16.94 25.31 -24.47
C LEU A 2 -15.67 24.96 -23.65
N ILE A 3 -15.17 25.92 -22.87
CA ILE A 3 -13.97 25.73 -22.04
C ILE A 3 -14.21 24.68 -20.94
N GLY A 4 -15.40 24.66 -20.33
CA GLY A 4 -15.73 23.71 -19.25
C GLY A 4 -15.81 22.26 -19.73
N GLY A 5 -16.47 22.03 -20.88
CA GLY A 5 -16.57 20.69 -21.48
C GLY A 5 -15.20 20.14 -21.89
N PHE A 6 -14.35 20.97 -22.50
CA PHE A 6 -12.99 20.55 -22.88
C PHE A 6 -12.13 20.18 -21.67
N VAL A 7 -12.21 20.93 -20.58
CA VAL A 7 -11.45 20.63 -19.35
C VAL A 7 -11.97 19.36 -18.68
N GLN A 8 -13.28 19.11 -18.68
CA GLN A 8 -13.86 17.85 -18.18
C GLN A 8 -13.42 16.64 -19.02
N LEU A 9 -13.35 16.78 -20.35
CA LEU A 9 -12.83 15.75 -21.24
C LEU A 9 -11.38 15.37 -20.88
N LEU A 10 -10.52 16.38 -20.70
CA LEU A 10 -9.12 16.18 -20.34
C LEU A 10 -8.97 15.51 -18.96
N ALA A 11 -9.75 15.94 -17.97
CA ALA A 11 -9.77 15.33 -16.64
C ALA A 11 -10.20 13.85 -16.68
N GLY A 12 -11.21 13.52 -17.51
CA GLY A 12 -11.69 12.15 -17.68
C GLY A 12 -10.61 11.20 -18.24
N PHE A 13 -9.87 11.64 -19.26
CA PHE A 13 -8.75 10.86 -19.81
C PHE A 13 -7.61 10.66 -18.81
N LEU A 14 -7.29 11.67 -17.98
CA LEU A 14 -6.25 11.58 -16.97
C LEU A 14 -6.63 10.64 -15.81
N ALA A 15 -7.90 10.63 -15.40
CA ALA A 15 -8.41 9.73 -14.37
C ALA A 15 -8.40 8.26 -14.83
N PHE A 16 -8.82 7.97 -16.08
CA PHE A 16 -8.72 6.63 -16.67
C PHE A 16 -7.30 6.09 -16.70
N ARG A 17 -6.31 6.96 -16.99
CA ARG A 17 -4.89 6.58 -17.00
C ARG A 17 -4.37 6.14 -15.62
N LYS A 18 -5.03 6.56 -14.53
CA LYS A 18 -4.66 6.26 -13.14
C LYS A 18 -5.53 5.18 -12.48
N TYR A 19 -6.27 4.39 -13.27
CA TYR A 19 -7.16 3.32 -12.79
C TYR A 19 -8.40 3.78 -12.01
N ASP A 20 -8.71 5.09 -11.99
CA ASP A 20 -10.01 5.59 -11.51
C ASP A 20 -11.03 5.54 -12.67
N HIS A 21 -11.48 4.32 -12.95
CA HIS A 21 -12.37 4.04 -14.07
C HIS A 21 -13.74 4.71 -13.92
N LEU A 22 -14.23 4.91 -12.69
CA LEU A 22 -15.54 5.47 -12.42
C LEU A 22 -15.53 6.99 -12.54
N GLY A 23 -14.54 7.66 -11.93
CA GLY A 23 -14.35 9.10 -12.08
C GLY A 23 -14.09 9.48 -13.53
N GLY A 24 -13.21 8.73 -14.22
CA GLY A 24 -12.95 8.91 -15.64
C GLY A 24 -14.20 8.75 -16.51
N ALA A 25 -15.01 7.71 -16.27
CA ALA A 25 -16.24 7.47 -17.02
C ALA A 25 -17.25 8.60 -16.84
N ALA A 26 -17.44 9.09 -15.60
CA ALA A 26 -18.36 10.19 -15.32
C ALA A 26 -17.95 11.48 -16.06
N PHE A 27 -16.68 11.87 -16.03
CA PHE A 27 -16.24 13.09 -16.71
C PHE A 27 -16.34 12.99 -18.24
N LEU A 28 -16.06 11.82 -18.83
CA LEU A 28 -16.20 11.61 -20.27
C LEU A 28 -17.66 11.60 -20.72
N THR A 29 -18.56 10.97 -19.96
CA THR A 29 -20.01 10.98 -20.27
C THR A 29 -20.57 12.39 -20.16
N PHE A 30 -20.19 13.16 -19.13
CA PHE A 30 -20.56 14.56 -19.02
C PHE A 30 -20.06 15.40 -20.20
N SER A 31 -18.79 15.26 -20.59
CA SER A 31 -18.25 16.00 -21.74
C SER A 31 -18.94 15.63 -23.07
N ALA A 32 -19.21 14.35 -23.31
CA ALA A 32 -19.87 13.88 -24.53
C ALA A 32 -21.30 14.40 -24.62
N LEU A 33 -22.03 14.39 -23.52
CA LEU A 33 -23.41 14.88 -23.42
C LEU A 33 -23.51 16.38 -23.75
N TRP A 34 -22.59 17.21 -23.25
CA TRP A 34 -22.56 18.65 -23.55
C TRP A 34 -22.28 18.96 -25.02
N SER A 35 -21.43 18.17 -25.66
CA SER A 35 -21.16 18.32 -27.11
C SER A 35 -22.40 18.08 -27.95
N HIS A 36 -23.30 17.18 -27.49
CA HIS A 36 -24.55 16.89 -28.16
C HIS A 36 -25.60 18.00 -27.92
N LEU A 37 -25.67 18.57 -26.72
CA LEU A 37 -26.58 19.67 -26.37
C LEU A 37 -26.30 20.96 -27.14
N VAL A 38 -25.03 21.27 -27.40
CA VAL A 38 -24.61 22.46 -28.18
C VAL A 38 -24.92 22.32 -29.67
N ASN A 39 -25.12 21.08 -30.17
CA ASN A 39 -25.33 20.80 -31.59
C ASN A 39 -26.80 20.61 -31.99
N ILE A 40 -27.76 20.87 -31.08
CA ILE A 40 -29.19 20.76 -31.37
C ILE A 40 -29.72 22.11 -31.89
N SER A 41 -30.10 22.15 -33.16
CA SER A 41 -30.73 23.30 -33.80
C SER A 41 -32.19 23.47 -33.32
N ALA A 42 -32.65 24.72 -33.21
CA ALA A 42 -33.92 25.16 -32.63
C ALA A 42 -35.21 24.70 -33.36
N GLY A 43 -35.15 23.70 -34.24
CA GLY A 43 -36.24 23.28 -35.11
C GLY A 43 -37.06 22.06 -34.67
N ASN A 44 -36.73 21.41 -33.53
CA ASN A 44 -37.39 20.16 -33.13
C ASN A 44 -37.72 20.13 -31.62
N SER A 45 -38.70 20.93 -31.21
CA SER A 45 -39.10 21.13 -29.80
C SER A 45 -39.60 19.86 -29.10
N GLU A 46 -40.30 18.98 -29.81
CA GLU A 46 -40.85 17.73 -29.24
C GLU A 46 -39.74 16.72 -28.91
N GLY A 47 -38.77 16.54 -29.82
CA GLY A 47 -37.60 15.68 -29.60
C GLY A 47 -36.71 16.19 -28.48
N PHE A 48 -36.58 17.52 -28.35
CA PHE A 48 -35.83 18.14 -27.26
C PHE A 48 -36.51 17.95 -25.90
N THR A 49 -37.83 18.09 -25.84
CA THR A 49 -38.62 17.88 -24.62
C THR A 49 -38.52 16.42 -24.15
N ALA A 50 -38.69 15.47 -25.08
CA ALA A 50 -38.56 14.04 -24.79
C ALA A 50 -37.14 13.67 -24.32
N GLY A 51 -36.11 14.23 -24.96
CA GLY A 51 -34.71 14.05 -24.56
C GLY A 51 -34.41 14.62 -23.18
N SER A 52 -34.95 15.80 -22.86
CA SER A 52 -34.78 16.45 -21.55
C SER A 52 -35.46 15.65 -20.44
N ILE A 53 -36.66 15.12 -20.67
CA ILE A 53 -37.37 14.25 -19.72
C ILE A 53 -36.59 12.95 -19.47
N ALA A 54 -36.12 12.29 -20.54
CA ALA A 54 -35.30 11.09 -20.40
C ALA A 54 -34.00 11.36 -19.60
N PHE A 55 -33.43 12.55 -19.79
CA PHE A 55 -32.21 12.96 -19.10
C PHE A 55 -32.44 13.23 -17.60
N LEU A 56 -33.56 13.85 -17.21
CA LEU A 56 -33.95 14.01 -15.81
C LEU A 56 -34.04 12.66 -15.09
N VAL A 57 -34.66 11.66 -15.73
CA VAL A 57 -34.79 10.31 -15.13
C VAL A 57 -33.41 9.65 -14.94
N LEU A 58 -32.53 9.75 -15.94
CA LEU A 58 -31.18 9.20 -15.85
C LEU A 58 -30.33 9.92 -14.80
N ASN A 59 -30.40 11.24 -14.75
CA ASN A 59 -29.58 12.05 -13.85
C ASN A 59 -30.10 11.97 -12.39
N ALA A 60 -31.40 11.80 -12.16
CA ALA A 60 -31.95 11.43 -10.86
C ALA A 60 -31.39 10.11 -10.32
N PHE A 61 -31.21 9.10 -11.18
CA PHE A 61 -30.52 7.85 -10.82
C PHE A 61 -29.04 8.10 -10.46
N LEU A 62 -28.35 8.95 -11.23
CA LEU A 62 -26.97 9.33 -10.96
C LEU A 62 -26.81 10.13 -9.66
N ILE A 63 -27.79 10.94 -9.25
CA ILE A 63 -27.81 11.62 -7.95
C ILE A 63 -27.84 10.62 -6.80
N ILE A 64 -28.69 9.59 -6.89
CA ILE A 64 -28.77 8.52 -5.89
C ILE A 64 -27.42 7.81 -5.79
N LEU A 65 -26.82 7.50 -6.93
CA LEU A 65 -25.51 6.87 -6.98
C LEU A 65 -24.41 7.79 -6.43
N ALA A 66 -24.37 9.07 -6.81
CA ALA A 66 -23.39 10.05 -6.36
C ALA A 66 -23.44 10.30 -4.84
N SER A 67 -24.62 10.18 -4.24
CA SER A 67 -24.84 10.38 -2.80
C SER A 67 -24.06 9.39 -1.90
N SER A 68 -23.69 8.22 -2.44
CA SER A 68 -22.92 7.20 -1.72
C SER A 68 -21.41 7.33 -1.89
N PHE A 69 -20.93 8.19 -2.79
CA PHE A 69 -19.50 8.33 -3.07
C PHE A 69 -18.90 9.61 -2.47
N ASN A 70 -19.41 10.78 -2.85
CA ASN A 70 -18.76 12.04 -2.50
C ASN A 70 -19.71 13.25 -2.62
N VAL A 71 -19.63 14.20 -1.67
CA VAL A 71 -20.45 15.42 -1.64
C VAL A 71 -20.27 16.31 -2.87
N VAL A 72 -19.05 16.46 -3.42
CA VAL A 72 -18.82 17.28 -4.62
C VAL A 72 -19.47 16.66 -5.85
N LEU A 73 -19.38 15.33 -6.01
CA LEU A 73 -20.07 14.62 -7.11
C LEU A 73 -21.59 14.75 -6.98
N LEU A 74 -22.11 14.64 -5.75
CA LEU A 74 -23.52 14.87 -5.46
C LEU A 74 -23.95 16.29 -5.81
N CYS A 75 -23.22 17.32 -5.37
CA CYS A 75 -23.50 18.72 -5.70
C CYS A 75 -23.47 18.97 -7.22
N MET A 76 -22.53 18.35 -7.94
CA MET A 76 -22.44 18.44 -9.40
C MET A 76 -23.67 17.81 -10.08
N THR A 77 -24.07 16.60 -9.66
CA THR A 77 -25.24 15.92 -10.23
C THR A 77 -26.56 16.63 -9.91
N LEU A 78 -26.69 17.22 -8.72
CA LEU A 78 -27.85 18.05 -8.33
C LEU A 78 -27.92 19.35 -9.14
N ALA A 79 -26.78 20.00 -9.37
CA ALA A 79 -26.73 21.22 -10.18
C ALA A 79 -27.07 20.93 -11.66
N MET A 80 -26.67 19.76 -12.19
CA MET A 80 -27.07 19.28 -13.51
C MET A 80 -28.58 19.09 -13.62
N GLU A 81 -29.20 18.44 -12.62
CA GLU A 81 -30.64 18.19 -12.60
C GLU A 81 -31.42 19.50 -12.66
N LEU A 82 -30.98 20.46 -11.85
CA LEU A 82 -31.60 21.78 -11.78
C LEU A 82 -31.46 22.55 -13.09
N LEU A 83 -30.34 22.41 -13.79
CA LEU A 83 -30.19 22.98 -15.14
C LEU A 83 -31.10 22.33 -16.16
N THR A 84 -31.23 20.99 -16.16
CA THR A 84 -32.13 20.30 -17.09
C THR A 84 -33.58 20.70 -16.85
N ILE A 85 -34.00 20.90 -15.59
CA ILE A 85 -35.32 21.46 -15.25
C ILE A 85 -35.47 22.89 -15.80
N CYS A 86 -34.45 23.74 -15.66
CA CYS A 86 -34.49 25.09 -16.21
C CYS A 86 -34.61 25.10 -17.75
N PHE A 87 -33.88 24.23 -18.44
CA PHE A 87 -33.96 24.08 -19.90
C PHE A 87 -35.33 23.56 -20.35
N LEU A 88 -35.92 22.62 -19.62
CA LEU A 88 -37.27 22.13 -19.90
C LEU A 88 -38.32 23.25 -19.73
N LEU A 89 -38.21 24.04 -18.66
CA LEU A 89 -39.11 25.17 -18.41
C LEU A 89 -38.95 26.30 -19.43
N PHE A 90 -37.73 26.51 -19.93
CA PHE A 90 -37.44 27.43 -21.04
C PHE A 90 -38.14 26.98 -22.32
N THR A 91 -38.07 25.68 -22.66
CA THR A 91 -38.77 25.16 -23.85
C THR A 91 -40.29 25.17 -23.74
N LEU A 92 -40.82 25.27 -22.52
CA LEU A 92 -42.24 25.43 -22.25
C LEU A 92 -42.66 26.92 -22.13
N GLU A 93 -41.79 27.87 -22.53
CA GLU A 93 -42.00 29.32 -22.48
C GLU A 93 -42.36 29.89 -21.08
N ASN A 94 -42.03 29.17 -20.01
CA ASN A 94 -42.52 29.47 -18.65
C ASN A 94 -41.46 30.03 -17.69
N LEU A 95 -40.24 30.35 -18.16
CA LEU A 95 -39.14 30.77 -17.30
C LEU A 95 -38.73 32.24 -17.53
N PRO A 96 -38.61 33.06 -16.46
CA PRO A 96 -38.10 34.43 -16.60
C PRO A 96 -36.58 34.43 -16.90
N LEU A 97 -36.21 35.07 -18.02
CA LEU A 97 -34.84 35.31 -18.51
C LEU A 97 -33.74 35.59 -17.46
N PRO A 98 -33.95 36.44 -16.42
CA PRO A 98 -32.91 36.69 -15.42
C PRO A 98 -32.56 35.47 -14.55
N PHE A 99 -33.48 34.53 -14.36
CA PHE A 99 -33.26 33.33 -13.55
C PHE A 99 -32.32 32.34 -14.26
N GLU A 100 -32.48 32.19 -15.58
CA GLU A 100 -31.64 31.33 -16.42
C GLU A 100 -30.16 31.70 -16.32
N ILE A 101 -29.84 32.99 -16.43
CA ILE A 101 -28.47 33.51 -16.38
C ILE A 101 -27.82 33.24 -15.02
N VAL A 102 -28.57 33.42 -13.93
CA VAL A 102 -28.07 33.16 -12.56
C VAL A 102 -27.75 31.67 -12.38
N MET A 103 -28.64 30.79 -12.83
CA MET A 103 -28.46 29.34 -12.71
C MET A 103 -27.27 28.82 -13.53
N LEU A 104 -27.12 29.30 -14.78
CA LEU A 104 -25.96 28.99 -15.62
C LEU A 104 -24.64 29.49 -15.01
N SER A 105 -24.66 30.64 -14.35
CA SER A 105 -23.48 31.22 -13.71
C SER A 105 -23.03 30.40 -12.50
N ILE A 106 -23.97 30.04 -11.61
CA ILE A 106 -23.69 29.18 -10.44
C ILE A 106 -23.13 27.84 -10.90
N PHE A 107 -23.75 27.22 -11.89
CA PHE A 107 -23.31 25.94 -12.40
C PHE A 107 -21.91 26.00 -13.06
N SER A 108 -21.62 27.06 -13.82
CA SER A 108 -20.29 27.24 -14.42
C SER A 108 -19.20 27.33 -13.35
N ILE A 109 -19.48 27.95 -12.20
CA ILE A 109 -18.53 28.03 -11.08
C ILE A 109 -18.31 26.66 -10.43
N ILE A 110 -19.37 25.90 -10.17
CA ILE A 110 -19.29 24.56 -9.57
C ILE A 110 -18.53 23.60 -10.52
N CYS A 111 -18.84 23.62 -11.83
CA CYS A 111 -18.12 22.82 -12.82
C CYS A 111 -16.65 23.18 -12.92
N PHE A 112 -16.33 24.48 -12.91
CA PHE A 112 -14.95 24.93 -12.95
C PHE A 112 -14.17 24.49 -11.70
N TYR A 113 -14.80 24.56 -10.52
CA TYR A 113 -14.22 24.04 -9.29
C TYR A 113 -14.00 22.52 -9.35
N GLY A 114 -15.02 21.73 -9.72
CA GLY A 114 -14.91 20.28 -9.80
C GLY A 114 -13.85 19.82 -10.81
N ALA A 115 -13.76 20.50 -11.96
CA ALA A 115 -12.77 20.19 -12.99
C ALA A 115 -11.35 20.57 -12.55
N THR A 116 -11.16 21.73 -11.90
CA THR A 116 -9.85 22.14 -11.38
C THR A 116 -9.41 21.30 -10.18
N ALA A 117 -10.32 20.91 -9.28
CA ALA A 117 -10.06 19.99 -8.18
C ALA A 117 -9.63 18.62 -8.68
N SER A 118 -10.39 18.04 -9.63
CA SER A 118 -10.08 16.76 -10.26
C SER A 118 -8.75 16.79 -11.00
N LEU A 119 -8.49 17.86 -11.77
CA LEU A 119 -7.23 18.04 -12.48
C LEU A 119 -6.04 18.20 -11.52
N ALA A 120 -6.17 19.00 -10.47
CA ALA A 120 -5.11 19.21 -9.48
C ALA A 120 -4.79 17.90 -8.73
N ASN A 121 -5.81 17.21 -8.22
CA ASN A 121 -5.62 15.93 -7.53
C ASN A 121 -5.02 14.88 -8.48
N SER A 122 -5.44 14.87 -9.75
CA SER A 122 -4.89 13.98 -10.79
C SER A 122 -3.44 14.32 -11.17
N MET A 123 -3.05 15.59 -11.26
CA MET A 123 -1.70 16.00 -11.63
C MET A 123 -0.70 15.76 -10.51
N PHE A 124 -1.07 16.02 -9.26
CA PHE A 124 -0.15 16.00 -8.12
C PHE A 124 -0.21 14.72 -7.28
N GLY A 125 -1.18 13.82 -7.52
CA GLY A 125 -1.26 12.52 -6.84
C GLY A 125 -1.52 12.62 -5.34
N LYS A 126 -2.05 13.76 -4.87
CA LYS A 126 -2.44 14.05 -3.50
C LYS A 126 -3.79 14.77 -3.53
N ASP A 127 -4.64 14.54 -2.54
CA ASP A 127 -5.91 15.27 -2.37
C ASP A 127 -5.65 16.68 -1.86
N LEU A 128 -5.16 17.55 -2.76
CA LEU A 128 -4.85 18.96 -2.46
C LEU A 128 -6.12 19.77 -2.23
N MET A 129 -7.22 19.41 -2.90
CA MET A 129 -8.53 20.05 -2.72
C MET A 129 -9.51 19.04 -2.12
N MET A 130 -10.06 19.39 -0.95
CA MET A 130 -10.96 18.54 -0.17
C MET A 130 -12.26 18.30 -0.95
N MET A 131 -12.50 17.05 -1.36
CA MET A 131 -13.75 16.64 -2.02
C MET A 131 -14.87 16.32 -1.00
N GLY A 132 -14.56 16.28 0.30
CA GLY A 132 -15.54 16.01 1.36
C GLY A 132 -15.96 14.52 1.46
N PRO A 133 -16.49 14.08 2.61
CA PRO A 133 -16.93 12.70 2.81
C PRO A 133 -18.24 12.38 2.05
N PRO A 134 -18.64 11.10 1.87
CA PRO A 134 -19.96 10.72 1.37
C PRO A 134 -21.08 11.15 2.32
N LEU A 135 -22.27 11.43 1.77
CA LEU A 135 -23.41 11.98 2.53
C LEU A 135 -24.21 10.86 3.23
N PHE A 136 -24.20 9.65 2.67
CA PHE A 136 -24.69 8.44 3.32
C PHE A 136 -23.52 7.54 3.73
N THR A 137 -22.99 7.77 4.94
CA THR A 137 -22.31 6.70 5.68
C THR A 137 -23.37 5.66 6.03
N GLY A 138 -23.48 4.61 5.21
CA GLY A 138 -24.24 3.44 5.57
C GLY A 138 -23.77 2.95 6.93
N GLU A 139 -24.70 2.85 7.89
CA GLU A 139 -24.46 2.22 9.17
C GLU A 139 -24.07 0.75 8.92
N THR A 140 -22.77 0.49 8.81
CA THR A 140 -22.27 -0.86 9.05
C THR A 140 -22.47 -1.13 10.53
N SER A 141 -23.50 -1.93 10.79
CA SER A 141 -23.82 -2.59 12.05
C SER A 141 -22.59 -2.75 12.93
N LYS A 142 -22.56 -1.96 14.02
CA LYS A 142 -21.63 -2.11 15.14
C LYS A 142 -21.81 -3.52 15.70
N LYS A 143 -20.88 -4.40 15.35
CA LYS A 143 -20.58 -5.57 16.14
C LYS A 143 -19.40 -5.17 17.02
N ASP A 144 -19.59 -5.21 18.33
CA ASP A 144 -18.57 -4.89 19.33
C ASP A 144 -17.29 -5.71 19.09
N THR A 145 -16.34 -5.11 18.39
CA THR A 145 -14.92 -5.44 18.40
C THR A 145 -14.22 -4.10 18.35
N GLU A 146 -13.42 -3.80 19.37
CA GLU A 146 -12.53 -2.64 19.39
C GLU A 146 -11.92 -2.43 18.01
N ASP A 147 -12.26 -1.33 17.33
CA ASP A 147 -11.61 -0.97 16.07
C ASP A 147 -10.11 -0.93 16.35
N PRO A 148 -9.29 -1.72 15.64
CA PRO A 148 -7.86 -1.69 15.85
C PRO A 148 -7.38 -0.26 15.63
N PRO A 149 -6.51 0.28 16.51
CA PRO A 149 -6.05 1.65 16.40
C PRO A 149 -5.50 1.92 14.99
N PRO A 150 -5.70 3.13 14.44
CA PRO A 150 -5.28 3.46 13.09
C PRO A 150 -3.79 3.16 12.92
N CYS A 151 -3.43 2.48 11.84
CA CYS A 151 -2.05 2.13 11.52
C CYS A 151 -1.15 3.37 11.55
N VAL A 152 -0.26 3.44 12.53
CA VAL A 152 0.60 4.61 12.73
C VAL A 152 1.74 4.56 11.71
N CYS A 153 1.95 5.66 10.99
CA CYS A 153 2.93 5.74 9.90
C CYS A 153 4.06 6.74 10.20
N PRO A 154 4.92 6.50 11.20
CA PRO A 154 5.99 7.42 11.54
C PRO A 154 7.14 7.36 10.53
N LYS A 155 7.90 8.45 10.43
CA LYS A 155 9.10 8.52 9.57
C LYS A 155 10.31 7.87 10.23
N SER A 156 11.09 7.13 9.44
CA SER A 156 12.33 6.43 9.82
C SER A 156 13.43 7.33 10.38
N HIS A 157 13.61 8.51 9.79
CA HIS A 157 14.67 9.47 10.14
C HIS A 157 14.43 10.23 11.46
N CYS A 158 13.32 9.95 12.15
CA CYS A 158 13.01 10.53 13.45
C CYS A 158 13.17 9.46 14.53
N THR A 159 13.99 9.73 15.57
CA THR A 159 14.15 8.82 16.72
C THR A 159 12.81 8.51 17.40
N SER A 160 11.89 9.48 17.46
CA SER A 160 10.53 9.27 17.98
C SER A 160 9.76 8.24 17.16
N GLY A 161 9.91 8.27 15.84
CA GLY A 161 9.27 7.31 14.93
C GLY A 161 9.79 5.90 15.11
N LEU A 162 11.11 5.76 15.19
CA LEU A 162 11.76 4.49 15.45
C LEU A 162 11.35 3.90 16.81
N ARG A 163 11.32 4.72 17.88
CA ARG A 163 10.84 4.32 19.21
C ARG A 163 9.38 3.90 19.19
N THR A 164 8.53 4.60 18.44
CA THR A 164 7.11 4.27 18.31
C THR A 164 6.93 2.86 17.77
N ILE A 165 7.64 2.51 16.69
CA ILE A 165 7.58 1.17 16.10
C ILE A 165 8.23 0.12 17.01
N ALA A 166 9.35 0.46 17.68
CA ALA A 166 9.97 -0.44 18.65
C ALA A 166 9.03 -0.79 19.81
N ASP A 167 8.30 0.21 20.34
CA ASP A 167 7.33 0.03 21.42
C ASP A 167 6.11 -0.79 20.97
N LEU A 168 5.68 -0.65 19.71
CA LEU A 168 4.63 -1.51 19.15
C LEU A 168 5.11 -2.96 19.06
N LEU A 169 6.29 -3.21 18.48
CA LEU A 169 6.87 -4.55 18.37
C LEU A 169 7.10 -5.20 19.75
N ASN A 170 7.59 -4.43 20.72
CA ASN A 170 7.79 -4.88 22.10
C ASN A 170 6.48 -5.16 22.86
N ARG A 171 5.34 -4.64 22.38
CA ARG A 171 3.98 -4.96 22.87
C ARG A 171 3.31 -6.10 22.12
N GLY A 172 4.01 -6.74 21.17
CA GLY A 172 3.48 -7.87 20.40
C GLY A 172 2.65 -7.48 19.18
N ALA A 173 2.76 -6.23 18.72
CA ALA A 173 2.15 -5.79 17.46
C ALA A 173 2.93 -6.31 16.24
N VAL A 174 2.30 -6.24 15.06
CA VAL A 174 2.96 -6.51 13.77
C VAL A 174 3.11 -5.20 13.01
N CYS A 175 4.33 -4.88 12.62
CA CYS A 175 4.64 -3.63 11.93
C CYS A 175 5.23 -3.88 10.54
N GLY A 176 4.91 -3.00 9.59
CA GLY A 176 5.67 -2.87 8.36
C GLY A 176 6.98 -2.14 8.62
N VAL A 177 8.10 -2.65 8.14
CA VAL A 177 9.43 -2.06 8.31
C VAL A 177 10.19 -2.04 6.99
N PRO A 178 11.01 -1.00 6.72
CA PRO A 178 11.89 -0.98 5.57
C PRO A 178 13.01 -2.01 5.74
N THR A 179 13.57 -2.48 4.63
CA THR A 179 14.81 -3.26 4.60
C THR A 179 15.69 -2.75 3.46
N ASP A 180 16.96 -3.14 3.43
CA ASP A 180 17.91 -2.98 2.31
C ASP A 180 17.50 -3.77 1.05
N THR A 181 16.45 -4.58 1.17
CA THR A 181 15.76 -5.22 0.04
C THR A 181 14.32 -4.74 0.01
N VAL A 182 13.35 -5.63 -0.13
CA VAL A 182 11.92 -5.27 -0.11
C VAL A 182 11.42 -4.95 1.30
N TYR A 183 10.33 -4.18 1.44
CA TYR A 183 9.68 -3.96 2.74
C TYR A 183 9.23 -5.28 3.37
N ALA A 184 9.21 -5.32 4.69
CA ALA A 184 8.94 -6.50 5.48
C ALA A 184 7.83 -6.29 6.52
N LEU A 185 7.11 -7.37 6.85
CA LEU A 185 6.39 -7.47 8.11
C LEU A 185 7.35 -7.99 9.17
N ALA A 186 7.38 -7.31 10.30
CA ALA A 186 8.17 -7.67 11.46
C ALA A 186 7.28 -7.93 12.68
N ALA A 187 7.67 -8.93 13.45
CA ALA A 187 7.16 -9.21 14.78
C ALA A 187 8.33 -9.48 15.72
N SER A 188 8.25 -9.05 16.98
CA SER A 188 9.27 -9.40 17.97
C SER A 188 9.24 -10.90 18.24
N CYS A 189 10.41 -11.55 18.24
CA CYS A 189 10.51 -12.96 18.59
C CYS A 189 10.03 -13.26 20.02
N LYS A 190 10.02 -12.25 20.91
CA LYS A 190 9.55 -12.39 22.30
C LYS A 190 8.05 -12.74 22.40
N HIS A 191 7.28 -12.48 21.33
CA HIS A 191 5.82 -12.61 21.31
C HIS A 191 5.36 -13.63 20.27
N PRO A 192 5.15 -14.91 20.64
CA PRO A 192 4.70 -15.96 19.72
C PRO A 192 3.40 -15.60 19.00
N GLN A 193 2.47 -14.93 19.69
CA GLN A 193 1.18 -14.51 19.15
C GLN A 193 1.35 -13.49 18.01
N ALA A 194 2.36 -12.62 18.08
CA ALA A 194 2.67 -11.66 17.02
C ALA A 194 3.17 -12.39 15.75
N ILE A 195 3.99 -13.42 15.93
CA ILE A 195 4.47 -14.27 14.82
C ILE A 195 3.31 -15.02 14.17
N GLU A 196 2.38 -15.56 14.96
CA GLU A 196 1.15 -16.15 14.43
C GLU A 196 0.29 -15.13 13.67
N LYS A 197 0.22 -13.89 14.17
CA LYS A 197 -0.48 -12.80 13.48
C LYS A 197 0.15 -12.51 12.11
N VAL A 198 1.48 -12.56 11.99
CA VAL A 198 2.17 -12.45 10.67
C VAL A 198 1.69 -13.53 9.69
N TYR A 199 1.57 -14.79 10.13
CA TYR A 199 1.03 -15.86 9.28
C TYR A 199 -0.41 -15.56 8.83
N ARG A 200 -1.27 -15.11 9.76
CA ARG A 200 -2.68 -14.78 9.48
C ARG A 200 -2.83 -13.57 8.54
N ILE A 201 -2.03 -12.52 8.73
CA ILE A 201 -2.06 -11.31 7.90
C ILE A 201 -1.80 -11.65 6.43
N LYS A 202 -0.77 -12.49 6.19
CA LYS A 202 -0.30 -12.86 4.86
C LYS A 202 -1.05 -14.04 4.23
N ASP A 203 -1.95 -14.68 4.98
CA ASP A 203 -2.49 -16.00 4.63
C ASP A 203 -1.37 -16.96 4.23
N ARG A 204 -0.31 -16.99 5.06
CA ARG A 204 0.92 -17.71 4.76
C ARG A 204 0.78 -19.17 5.23
N PRO A 205 1.06 -20.15 4.37
CA PRO A 205 1.11 -21.55 4.77
C PRO A 205 2.17 -21.76 5.86
N GLN A 206 1.86 -22.56 6.88
CA GLN A 206 2.79 -22.84 7.99
C GLN A 206 4.06 -23.56 7.52
N GLU A 207 3.98 -24.23 6.37
CA GLU A 207 5.08 -24.90 5.69
C GLU A 207 6.14 -23.93 5.15
N LYS A 208 5.84 -22.62 5.07
CA LYS A 208 6.80 -21.59 4.70
C LYS A 208 7.32 -20.90 5.97
N PRO A 209 8.47 -21.30 6.52
CA PRO A 209 8.94 -20.78 7.80
C PRO A 209 9.20 -19.28 7.75
N ILE A 210 9.08 -18.62 8.91
CA ILE A 210 9.51 -17.24 9.12
C ILE A 210 11.01 -17.23 9.47
N CYS A 211 11.76 -16.32 8.85
CA CYS A 211 13.18 -16.11 9.14
C CYS A 211 13.36 -15.09 10.26
N ILE A 212 14.58 -14.98 10.79
CA ILE A 212 14.91 -13.96 11.79
C ILE A 212 16.02 -13.05 11.29
N PHE A 213 15.88 -11.75 11.56
CA PHE A 213 16.96 -10.80 11.34
C PHE A 213 17.59 -10.40 12.68
N ILE A 214 18.90 -10.23 12.67
CA ILE A 214 19.72 -9.78 13.82
C ILE A 214 20.50 -8.53 13.42
N SER A 215 20.98 -7.75 14.39
CA SER A 215 21.61 -6.45 14.09
C SER A 215 23.07 -6.57 13.69
N ASN A 216 23.79 -7.58 14.17
CA ASN A 216 25.19 -7.83 13.82
C ASN A 216 25.62 -9.26 14.13
N LEU A 217 26.80 -9.65 13.63
CA LEU A 217 27.38 -10.96 13.89
C LEU A 217 27.91 -11.14 15.31
N ASP A 218 28.23 -10.07 16.06
CA ASP A 218 28.68 -10.19 17.44
C ASP A 218 27.57 -10.73 18.37
N GLN A 219 26.32 -10.38 18.11
CA GLN A 219 25.16 -10.99 18.78
C GLN A 219 25.11 -12.50 18.52
N LEU A 220 25.38 -12.93 17.28
CA LEU A 220 25.43 -14.33 16.94
C LEU A 220 26.62 -15.04 17.62
N ARG A 221 27.79 -14.41 17.66
CA ARG A 221 28.98 -14.94 18.35
C ARG A 221 28.70 -15.14 19.84
N ALA A 222 28.04 -14.18 20.48
CA ALA A 222 27.65 -14.27 21.89
C ALA A 222 26.65 -15.41 22.17
N ALA A 223 25.76 -15.71 21.21
CA ALA A 223 24.85 -16.84 21.31
C ALA A 223 25.55 -18.21 21.18
N ALA A 224 26.76 -18.22 20.61
CA ALA A 224 27.62 -19.38 20.40
C ALA A 224 26.92 -20.58 19.72
N PRO A 225 26.38 -20.39 18.49
CA PRO A 225 25.83 -21.50 17.71
C PRO A 225 26.92 -22.52 17.34
N PRO A 226 26.56 -23.82 17.20
CA PRO A 226 27.50 -24.86 16.77
C PRO A 226 27.71 -24.79 15.25
N ILE A 227 28.39 -23.74 14.78
CA ILE A 227 28.74 -23.54 13.37
C ILE A 227 30.25 -23.66 13.16
N SER A 228 30.64 -24.15 11.99
CA SER A 228 32.04 -24.39 11.64
C SER A 228 32.80 -23.09 11.36
N PRO A 229 34.15 -23.10 11.41
CA PRO A 229 34.97 -21.95 11.00
C PRO A 229 34.68 -21.50 9.56
N LEU A 230 34.44 -22.44 8.65
CA LEU A 230 34.09 -22.13 7.26
C LEU A 230 32.77 -21.35 7.16
N LEU A 231 31.77 -21.73 7.97
CA LEU A 231 30.49 -21.02 8.03
C LEU A 231 30.65 -19.61 8.62
N TRP A 232 31.47 -19.46 9.67
CA TRP A 232 31.79 -18.14 10.22
C TRP A 232 32.42 -17.22 9.18
N GLU A 233 33.48 -17.69 8.51
CA GLU A 233 34.17 -16.91 7.47
C GLU A 233 33.21 -16.57 6.32
N PHE A 234 32.36 -17.50 5.90
CA PHE A 234 31.35 -17.22 4.87
C PHE A 234 30.36 -16.15 5.33
N MET A 235 29.83 -16.24 6.55
CA MET A 235 28.91 -15.26 7.13
C MET A 235 29.55 -13.88 7.25
N GLU A 236 30.82 -13.79 7.63
CA GLU A 236 31.58 -12.54 7.73
C GLU A 236 31.80 -11.85 6.37
N ASN A 237 31.84 -12.61 5.27
CA ASN A 237 31.98 -12.07 3.92
C ASN A 237 30.64 -11.71 3.25
N VAL A 238 29.50 -12.12 3.82
CA VAL A 238 28.16 -11.83 3.26
C VAL A 238 27.32 -10.89 4.12
N TYR A 239 27.72 -10.63 5.37
CA TYR A 239 27.00 -9.76 6.30
C TYR A 239 27.77 -8.50 6.68
N PRO A 240 27.08 -7.34 6.79
CA PRO A 240 25.66 -7.11 6.47
C PRO A 240 25.37 -7.19 4.96
N GLY A 241 24.13 -7.51 4.58
CA GLY A 241 23.73 -7.47 3.16
C GLY A 241 22.56 -8.38 2.73
N GLY A 242 22.46 -8.54 1.40
CA GLY A 242 21.36 -9.18 0.67
C GLY A 242 21.28 -10.71 0.69
N ILE A 243 22.03 -11.40 1.55
CA ILE A 243 22.09 -12.88 1.59
C ILE A 243 21.49 -13.40 2.91
N GLY A 244 20.57 -14.35 2.88
CA GLY A 244 20.09 -15.07 4.06
C GLY A 244 20.70 -16.45 4.16
N CYS A 245 21.30 -16.79 5.31
CA CYS A 245 21.91 -18.08 5.56
C CYS A 245 20.97 -18.96 6.38
N ILE A 246 20.59 -20.12 5.83
CA ILE A 246 19.90 -21.18 6.58
C ILE A 246 20.95 -22.03 7.29
N ILE A 247 20.87 -22.07 8.61
CA ILE A 247 21.78 -22.81 9.49
C ILE A 247 21.01 -23.73 10.42
N LYS A 248 21.71 -24.65 11.09
CA LYS A 248 21.09 -25.59 12.04
C LYS A 248 20.48 -24.83 13.21
N LYS A 249 19.20 -25.10 13.47
CA LYS A 249 18.46 -24.55 14.60
C LYS A 249 18.89 -25.26 15.88
N GLY A 250 18.94 -24.53 16.99
CA GLY A 250 19.24 -25.11 18.29
C GLY A 250 19.01 -24.13 19.44
N GLU A 251 19.24 -24.62 20.66
CA GLU A 251 18.99 -23.90 21.91
C GLU A 251 19.75 -22.56 22.03
N TRP A 252 20.83 -22.37 21.26
CA TRP A 252 21.56 -21.11 21.15
C TRP A 252 20.66 -19.94 20.70
N LEU A 253 19.57 -20.19 19.97
CA LEU A 253 18.59 -19.13 19.62
C LEU A 253 17.95 -18.48 20.86
N LYS A 254 17.81 -19.23 21.96
CA LYS A 254 17.30 -18.66 23.22
C LYS A 254 18.29 -17.63 23.79
N LYS A 255 19.59 -17.89 23.67
CA LYS A 255 20.66 -16.94 24.07
C LYS A 255 20.71 -15.71 23.14
N LEU A 256 20.38 -15.89 21.86
CA LEU A 256 20.25 -14.80 20.89
C LEU A 256 19.05 -13.86 21.21
N GLY A 257 18.14 -14.25 22.11
CA GLY A 257 16.99 -13.43 22.50
C GLY A 257 15.70 -13.74 21.73
N VAL A 258 15.63 -14.88 21.04
CA VAL A 258 14.38 -15.33 20.37
C VAL A 258 13.29 -15.66 21.40
N GLY A 259 13.66 -16.04 22.63
CA GLY A 259 12.72 -16.23 23.73
C GLY A 259 11.60 -17.21 23.42
N ALA A 260 10.36 -16.83 23.76
CA ALA A 260 9.18 -17.69 23.60
C ALA A 260 8.85 -18.00 22.12
N GLY A 261 9.31 -17.18 21.17
CA GLY A 261 9.08 -17.39 19.74
C GLY A 261 9.87 -18.54 19.11
N TYR A 262 10.73 -19.23 19.88
CA TYR A 262 11.60 -20.30 19.38
C TYR A 262 10.87 -21.35 18.53
N SER A 263 9.68 -21.78 18.94
CA SER A 263 8.88 -22.79 18.21
C SER A 263 8.16 -22.23 16.98
N ARG A 264 8.10 -20.90 16.81
CA ARG A 264 7.34 -20.22 15.75
C ARG A 264 8.21 -19.68 14.60
N VAL A 265 9.54 -19.75 14.72
CA VAL A 265 10.51 -19.32 13.71
C VAL A 265 11.30 -20.51 13.15
N GLY A 266 11.64 -20.46 11.87
CA GLY A 266 12.35 -21.54 11.19
C GLY A 266 11.57 -22.85 11.14
N THR A 267 12.23 -23.92 10.71
CA THR A 267 11.71 -25.28 10.78
C THR A 267 12.02 -25.89 12.16
N GLN A 268 11.80 -27.20 12.30
CA GLN A 268 12.27 -27.95 13.47
C GLN A 268 13.81 -27.97 13.54
N ASP A 269 14.49 -28.10 12.41
CA ASP A 269 15.94 -28.39 12.35
C ASP A 269 16.79 -27.22 11.84
N SER A 270 16.18 -26.20 11.23
CA SER A 270 16.88 -25.11 10.57
C SER A 270 16.22 -23.75 10.73
N ILE A 271 17.03 -22.69 10.66
CA ILE A 271 16.58 -21.30 10.74
C ILE A 271 17.35 -20.46 9.72
N MET A 272 16.65 -19.59 9.00
CA MET A 272 17.28 -18.56 8.17
C MET A 272 17.58 -17.33 9.03
N ILE A 273 18.84 -16.91 9.03
CA ILE A 273 19.30 -15.67 9.65
C ILE A 273 19.75 -14.69 8.56
N ARG A 274 19.59 -13.38 8.82
CA ARG A 274 20.18 -12.31 8.02
C ARG A 274 20.57 -11.12 8.91
N VAL A 275 21.70 -10.49 8.60
CA VAL A 275 22.05 -9.14 9.06
C VAL A 275 21.76 -8.18 7.90
N PRO A 276 20.69 -7.37 7.96
CA PRO A 276 20.33 -6.45 6.88
C PRO A 276 21.31 -5.27 6.82
N ASP A 277 21.62 -4.76 5.63
CA ASP A 277 22.43 -3.55 5.44
C ASP A 277 21.57 -2.29 5.42
N LEU A 278 20.73 -2.12 6.46
CA LEU A 278 19.88 -0.93 6.61
C LEU A 278 19.94 -0.41 8.04
N THR A 279 20.53 0.78 8.20
CA THR A 279 20.78 1.41 9.51
C THR A 279 19.52 1.49 10.38
N VAL A 280 18.39 1.91 9.81
CA VAL A 280 17.15 2.06 10.58
C VAL A 280 16.61 0.72 11.09
N LEU A 281 16.71 -0.35 10.29
CA LEU A 281 16.25 -1.68 10.68
C LEU A 281 17.19 -2.31 11.71
N VAL A 282 18.50 -2.15 11.55
CA VAL A 282 19.52 -2.60 12.52
C VAL A 282 19.25 -1.97 13.88
N HIS A 283 19.02 -0.66 13.95
CA HIS A 283 18.69 0.02 15.21
C HIS A 283 17.34 -0.44 15.80
N LEU A 284 16.35 -0.73 14.95
CA LEU A 284 15.08 -1.29 15.42
C LEU A 284 15.29 -2.66 16.07
N ILE A 285 16.12 -3.52 15.46
CA ILE A 285 16.49 -4.83 16.00
C ILE A 285 17.26 -4.67 17.32
N ASP A 286 18.18 -3.71 17.44
CA ASP A 286 18.88 -3.44 18.71
C ASP A 286 17.91 -3.08 19.85
N MET A 287 16.85 -2.33 19.56
CA MET A 287 15.83 -1.93 20.55
C MET A 287 14.86 -3.05 20.92
N THR A 288 14.63 -4.00 20.03
CA THR A 288 13.56 -5.00 20.17
C THR A 288 14.08 -6.42 20.43
N GLY A 289 15.34 -6.69 20.09
CA GLY A 289 15.91 -8.02 19.91
C GLY A 289 15.64 -8.58 18.50
N PRO A 290 16.00 -9.85 18.24
CA PRO A 290 15.77 -10.47 16.94
C PRO A 290 14.32 -10.35 16.48
N LEU A 291 14.13 -9.97 15.21
CA LEU A 291 12.83 -9.80 14.61
C LEU A 291 12.50 -10.99 13.72
N ALA A 292 11.31 -11.57 13.92
CA ALA A 292 10.72 -12.54 13.03
C ALA A 292 10.17 -11.80 11.80
N ILE A 293 10.73 -12.06 10.63
CA ILE A 293 10.57 -11.23 9.44
C ILE A 293 10.12 -12.02 8.21
N THR A 294 9.29 -11.40 7.38
CA THR A 294 8.93 -11.86 6.04
C THR A 294 8.56 -10.66 5.17
N SER A 295 8.53 -10.78 3.85
CA SER A 295 8.17 -9.68 2.93
C SER A 295 6.78 -9.08 3.24
N ALA A 296 6.58 -7.80 2.95
CA ALA A 296 5.33 -7.06 3.22
C ALA A 296 4.35 -7.08 2.05
N ASN A 297 4.01 -8.27 1.57
CA ASN A 297 3.05 -8.52 0.49
C ASN A 297 2.05 -9.61 0.91
N PRO A 298 0.82 -9.62 0.39
CA PRO A 298 -0.02 -10.81 0.43
C PRO A 298 0.72 -12.01 -0.20
N SER A 299 0.50 -13.22 0.32
CA SER A 299 1.24 -14.40 -0.13
C SER A 299 1.00 -14.68 -1.62
N GLY A 300 2.08 -14.65 -2.42
CA GLY A 300 2.03 -14.90 -3.86
C GLY A 300 1.94 -13.64 -4.73
N GLU A 301 1.80 -12.46 -4.13
CA GLU A 301 1.80 -11.18 -4.86
C GLU A 301 3.20 -10.57 -4.99
N VAL A 302 3.31 -9.52 -5.81
CA VAL A 302 4.54 -8.74 -5.98
C VAL A 302 4.98 -8.13 -4.65
N ASP A 303 6.28 -8.18 -4.37
CA ASP A 303 6.86 -7.59 -3.15
C ASP A 303 6.62 -6.07 -3.08
N SER A 304 6.50 -5.55 -1.86
CA SER A 304 6.36 -4.11 -1.61
C SER A 304 7.74 -3.47 -1.52
N THR A 305 7.98 -2.42 -2.31
CA THR A 305 9.26 -1.67 -2.33
C THR A 305 9.12 -0.25 -1.79
N HIS A 306 7.92 0.14 -1.37
CA HIS A 306 7.65 1.45 -0.77
C HIS A 306 6.62 1.30 0.36
N HIS A 307 6.72 2.13 1.40
CA HIS A 307 5.79 2.09 2.53
C HIS A 307 4.33 2.29 2.11
N ASP A 308 4.06 3.13 1.11
CA ASP A 308 2.70 3.32 0.57
C ASP A 308 2.09 2.02 0.00
N MET A 309 2.91 1.13 -0.58
CA MET A 309 2.44 -0.18 -1.03
C MET A 309 2.04 -1.06 0.15
N VAL A 310 2.80 -0.99 1.26
CA VAL A 310 2.48 -1.72 2.49
C VAL A 310 1.19 -1.19 3.11
N ILE A 311 1.05 0.14 3.19
CA ILE A 311 -0.11 0.81 3.77
C ILE A 311 -1.37 0.47 2.95
N SER A 312 -1.31 0.62 1.63
CA SER A 312 -2.46 0.35 0.75
C SER A 312 -2.91 -1.11 0.78
N ARG A 313 -1.97 -2.07 0.83
CA ARG A 313 -2.30 -3.50 0.76
C ARG A 313 -2.58 -4.14 2.12
N LEU A 314 -1.81 -3.76 3.14
CA LEU A 314 -1.80 -4.44 4.44
C LEU A 314 -2.09 -3.50 5.63
N GLY A 315 -2.14 -2.18 5.42
CA GLY A 315 -2.25 -1.20 6.51
C GLY A 315 -3.43 -1.43 7.45
N HIS A 316 -4.57 -1.91 6.94
CA HIS A 316 -5.76 -2.24 7.74
C HIS A 316 -5.58 -3.44 8.70
N LYS A 317 -4.51 -4.23 8.55
CA LYS A 317 -4.18 -5.38 9.41
C LYS A 317 -2.96 -5.13 10.32
N LEU A 318 -2.31 -3.98 10.18
CA LEU A 318 -1.06 -3.63 10.85
C LEU A 318 -1.28 -2.52 11.86
N GLU A 319 -0.53 -2.55 12.96
CA GLU A 319 -0.56 -1.49 13.96
C GLU A 319 0.35 -0.30 13.59
N GLY A 320 1.34 -0.52 12.73
CA GLY A 320 2.17 0.57 12.24
C GLY A 320 3.04 0.20 11.04
N VAL A 321 3.49 1.20 10.30
CA VAL A 321 4.44 1.08 9.19
C VAL A 321 5.51 2.15 9.36
N LEU A 322 6.78 1.75 9.48
CA LEU A 322 7.90 2.68 9.48
C LEU A 322 8.15 3.19 8.05
N CYS A 323 7.92 4.47 7.81
CA CYS A 323 8.02 5.08 6.48
C CYS A 323 9.45 5.55 6.18
N ASP A 324 10.09 4.93 5.19
CA ASP A 324 11.48 5.21 4.79
C ASP A 324 11.68 5.41 3.28
N GLY A 325 10.60 5.69 2.54
CA GLY A 325 10.68 5.83 1.09
C GLY A 325 10.83 4.50 0.37
N GLU A 326 11.59 4.51 -0.73
CA GLU A 326 11.87 3.36 -1.58
C GLU A 326 12.93 2.44 -0.95
N SER A 327 12.75 1.14 -1.19
CA SER A 327 13.74 0.09 -0.94
C SER A 327 14.95 0.21 -1.86
N ASP A 328 16.14 -0.14 -1.37
CA ASP A 328 17.37 -0.15 -2.17
C ASP A 328 17.32 -1.18 -3.31
N GLU A 329 16.71 -2.34 -3.03
CA GLU A 329 16.50 -3.41 -4.03
C GLU A 329 15.01 -3.68 -4.28
N VAL A 330 14.69 -4.06 -5.52
CA VAL A 330 13.32 -4.41 -5.94
C VAL A 330 12.99 -5.90 -5.74
N VAL A 331 13.99 -6.73 -5.44
CA VAL A 331 13.86 -8.18 -5.23
C VAL A 331 14.33 -8.55 -3.83
N ALA A 332 13.66 -9.52 -3.22
CA ALA A 332 14.04 -10.04 -1.91
C ALA A 332 15.47 -10.65 -1.89
N SER A 333 16.00 -10.88 -0.68
CA SER A 333 17.34 -11.45 -0.47
C SER A 333 17.55 -12.83 -1.12
N THR A 334 18.78 -13.09 -1.54
CA THR A 334 19.21 -14.44 -1.94
C THR A 334 19.24 -15.35 -0.72
N VAL A 335 18.77 -16.60 -0.83
CA VAL A 335 18.69 -17.54 0.30
C VAL A 335 19.58 -18.74 0.03
N VAL A 336 20.50 -18.99 0.96
CA VAL A 336 21.53 -20.01 0.86
C VAL A 336 21.37 -20.99 2.02
N ASN A 337 21.29 -22.28 1.70
CA ASN A 337 21.35 -23.35 2.68
C ASN A 337 22.80 -23.70 3.01
N CYS A 338 23.18 -23.43 4.25
CA CYS A 338 24.52 -23.65 4.79
C CYS A 338 24.56 -24.80 5.82
N THR A 339 23.46 -25.56 5.98
CA THR A 339 23.37 -26.61 7.02
C THR A 339 24.38 -27.73 6.87
N LYS A 340 24.90 -27.94 5.66
CA LYS A 340 25.91 -28.96 5.30
C LYS A 340 27.14 -28.36 4.61
N ILE A 341 27.50 -27.13 4.98
CA ILE A 341 28.57 -26.38 4.33
C ILE A 341 29.93 -27.11 4.32
N ASP A 342 30.25 -27.85 5.38
CA ASP A 342 31.51 -28.61 5.48
C ASP A 342 31.49 -29.95 4.71
N GLU A 343 30.29 -30.51 4.45
CA GLU A 343 30.12 -31.82 3.80
C GLU A 343 29.91 -31.70 2.30
N SER A 344 28.91 -30.90 1.90
CA SER A 344 28.45 -30.78 0.52
C SER A 344 28.50 -29.35 -0.02
N GLY A 345 29.07 -28.42 0.74
CA GLY A 345 29.06 -26.99 0.40
C GLY A 345 27.70 -26.34 0.62
N ILE A 346 27.50 -25.20 -0.04
CA ILE A 346 26.26 -24.43 0.03
C ILE A 346 25.27 -24.83 -1.08
N THR A 347 23.97 -24.65 -0.83
CA THR A 347 22.92 -24.83 -1.85
C THR A 347 22.06 -23.58 -1.93
N ILE A 348 21.84 -23.06 -3.14
CA ILE A 348 20.95 -21.92 -3.34
C ILE A 348 19.49 -22.40 -3.28
N VAL A 349 18.74 -21.88 -2.32
CA VAL A 349 17.29 -22.16 -2.18
C VAL A 349 16.46 -21.18 -2.99
N ARG A 350 16.91 -19.93 -3.07
CA ARG A 350 16.29 -18.87 -3.86
C ARG A 350 17.35 -17.88 -4.31
N GLU A 351 17.39 -17.59 -5.60
CA GLU A 351 18.11 -16.43 -6.13
C GLU A 351 17.29 -15.15 -5.90
N GLY A 352 17.94 -14.12 -5.37
CA GLY A 352 17.33 -12.83 -5.05
C GLY A 352 18.17 -11.68 -5.61
N CYS A 353 18.27 -10.56 -4.88
CA CYS A 353 19.08 -9.40 -5.28
C CYS A 353 20.56 -9.71 -5.53
N ILE A 354 21.14 -10.73 -4.87
CA ILE A 354 22.53 -11.14 -5.09
C ILE A 354 22.57 -12.34 -6.05
N PRO A 355 23.13 -12.19 -7.26
CA PRO A 355 23.18 -13.28 -8.24
C PRO A 355 23.94 -14.50 -7.73
N VAL A 356 23.51 -15.70 -8.14
CA VAL A 356 24.12 -16.97 -7.71
C VAL A 356 25.62 -17.01 -7.97
N GLY A 357 26.06 -16.51 -9.14
CA GLY A 357 27.48 -16.46 -9.49
C GLY A 357 28.33 -15.69 -8.48
N LYS A 358 27.78 -14.59 -7.92
CA LYS A 358 28.48 -13.80 -6.90
C LYS A 358 28.56 -14.55 -5.57
N VAL A 359 27.47 -15.21 -5.15
CA VAL A 359 27.45 -16.02 -3.93
C VAL A 359 28.47 -17.16 -4.01
N MET A 360 28.50 -17.87 -5.14
CA MET A 360 29.46 -18.97 -5.35
C MET A 360 30.90 -18.46 -5.40
N GLN A 361 31.15 -17.28 -6.00
CA GLN A 361 32.47 -16.66 -5.99
C GLN A 361 32.96 -16.37 -4.56
N ILE A 362 32.09 -15.83 -3.70
CA ILE A 362 32.42 -15.57 -2.29
C ILE A 362 32.71 -16.89 -1.57
N PHE A 363 31.86 -17.90 -1.74
CA PHE A 363 32.05 -19.20 -1.12
C PHE A 363 33.37 -19.87 -1.51
N GLU A 364 33.70 -19.91 -2.82
CA GLU A 364 34.96 -20.47 -3.29
C GLU A 364 36.17 -19.66 -2.80
N SER A 365 36.07 -18.32 -2.73
CA SER A 365 37.14 -17.51 -2.17
C SER A 365 37.39 -17.81 -0.69
N VAL A 366 36.33 -18.07 0.08
CA VAL A 366 36.41 -18.38 1.52
C VAL A 366 36.93 -19.79 1.76
N LYS A 367 36.47 -20.77 0.96
CA LYS A 367 36.90 -22.17 1.05
C LYS A 367 38.39 -22.38 0.73
N ASN A 368 38.96 -21.52 -0.11
CA ASN A 368 40.37 -21.61 -0.54
C ASN A 368 41.34 -20.82 0.36
N ARG A 369 40.86 -20.13 1.39
CA ARG A 369 41.68 -19.53 2.45
C ARG A 369 41.98 -20.57 3.52
#